data_AF-A0A074VCU8-F1
#
_entry.id   AF-A0A074VCU8-F1
#
_cell.length_a   1.000
_cell.length_b   1.000
_cell.length_c   1.000
_cell.angle_alpha   90.00
_cell.angle_beta   90.00
_cell.angle_gamma   90.00
#
_symmetry.space_group_name_H-M   'P 1'
#
loop_
_entity.id
_entity.type
_entity.pdbx_description
1 polymer ?
#
loop_
_entity_poly.entity_id
_entity_poly.type
_entity_poly.pdbx_seq_one_letter_code
_entity_poly.pdbx_strand_id
1 'polypeptide(L)'
;MDAVNMLKGLSGLSKTHPVTMPDFTIEYEKKDITLAIKPYLISISYTDYLGEQSDELSVSFEDTDGRWLRNWYPEQGDLLSFSLGDQFTGLVNLGNFEIADIDYAFKPNVITLKALSTGITSASRTLQPKAYEKTTLEKIVQTVAARLQLVVKNPIAKLEIERITQYQESDVEFLARLAKQFGYT
;
A
#
# COMPACT_ATOMS: atom_id res chain seq x y z
N MET A 1 43.33 -31.53 -25.20
CA MET A 1 42.04 -31.15 -25.82
C MET A 1 41.27 -30.38 -24.76
N ASP A 2 41.43 -29.05 -24.78
CA ASP A 2 40.99 -28.18 -23.70
C ASP A 2 39.48 -27.95 -23.69
N ALA A 3 38.87 -28.18 -22.53
CA ALA A 3 37.44 -27.98 -22.25
C ALA A 3 36.96 -26.53 -22.44
N VAL A 4 37.88 -25.58 -22.65
CA VAL A 4 37.61 -24.15 -22.81
C VAL A 4 36.95 -23.84 -24.17
N ASN A 5 37.16 -24.67 -25.21
CA ASN A 5 36.60 -24.42 -26.55
C ASN A 5 35.16 -24.91 -26.76
N MET A 6 34.57 -25.63 -25.80
CA MET A 6 33.18 -26.13 -25.90
C MET A 6 32.13 -25.10 -25.44
N LEU A 7 32.54 -23.99 -24.82
CA LEU A 7 31.62 -22.98 -24.27
C LEU A 7 31.24 -21.85 -25.23
N LYS A 8 31.79 -21.81 -26.46
CA LYS A 8 31.45 -20.77 -27.45
C LYS A 8 30.12 -20.99 -28.20
N GLY A 9 29.38 -22.06 -27.90
CA GLY A 9 28.18 -22.48 -28.64
C GLY A 9 26.83 -22.22 -27.97
N LEU A 10 26.77 -21.64 -26.77
CA LEU A 10 25.51 -21.47 -26.00
C LEU A 10 25.08 -20.00 -25.89
N SER A 11 25.18 -19.24 -26.98
CA SER A 11 24.74 -17.84 -27.05
C SER A 11 23.22 -17.71 -27.30
N GLY A 12 22.40 -18.55 -26.66
CA GLY A 12 20.95 -18.55 -26.86
C GLY A 12 20.21 -19.14 -25.66
N LEU A 13 19.45 -18.29 -24.97
CA LEU A 13 18.52 -18.58 -23.86
C LEU A 13 19.12 -18.88 -22.49
N SER A 14 19.75 -17.88 -21.88
CA SER A 14 19.56 -17.67 -20.44
C SER A 14 18.93 -16.30 -20.24
N LYS A 15 17.62 -16.26 -20.01
CA LYS A 15 17.01 -15.09 -19.34
C LYS A 15 17.48 -15.15 -17.88
N THR A 16 18.73 -14.80 -17.63
CA THR A 16 19.15 -14.51 -16.26
C THR A 16 18.41 -13.24 -15.85
N HIS A 17 17.37 -13.39 -15.02
CA HIS A 17 16.86 -12.24 -14.30
C HIS A 17 18.04 -11.69 -13.48
N PRO A 18 18.47 -10.44 -13.70
CA PRO A 18 19.57 -9.88 -12.94
C PRO A 18 19.22 -9.97 -11.46
N VAL A 19 20.17 -10.38 -10.62
CA VAL A 19 19.96 -10.38 -9.17
C VAL A 19 19.73 -8.93 -8.75
N THR A 20 18.52 -8.65 -8.27
CA THR A 20 18.16 -7.33 -7.78
C THR A 20 18.61 -7.19 -6.34
N MET A 21 19.09 -6.00 -5.98
CA MET A 21 19.35 -5.63 -4.61
C MET A 21 18.11 -4.86 -4.16
N PRO A 22 17.25 -5.42 -3.29
CA PRO A 22 16.08 -4.71 -2.82
C PRO A 22 16.53 -3.47 -2.06
N ASP A 23 15.83 -2.37 -2.30
CA ASP A 23 15.97 -1.15 -1.53
C ASP A 23 14.61 -0.70 -1.03
N PHE A 24 14.61 -0.03 0.11
CA PHE A 24 13.39 0.37 0.78
C PHE A 24 13.59 1.69 1.51
N THR A 25 12.50 2.38 1.75
CA THR A 25 12.46 3.52 2.68
C THR A 25 11.28 3.38 3.62
N ILE A 26 11.52 3.68 4.89
CA ILE A 26 10.47 3.77 5.92
C ILE A 26 10.58 5.14 6.57
N GLU A 27 9.47 5.86 6.56
CA GLU A 27 9.28 7.05 7.38
C GLU A 27 8.38 6.70 8.56
N TYR A 28 8.73 7.20 9.74
CA TYR A 28 7.92 7.10 10.94
C TYR A 28 7.56 8.51 11.38
N GLU A 29 6.27 8.80 11.55
CA GLU A 29 5.75 10.14 11.86
C GLU A 29 6.35 11.22 10.92
N LYS A 30 6.39 10.92 9.61
CA LYS A 30 6.94 11.79 8.53
C LYS A 30 8.44 12.07 8.65
N LYS A 31 9.16 11.31 9.46
CA LYS A 31 10.62 11.37 9.58
C LYS A 31 11.21 10.12 8.96
N ASP A 32 12.10 10.29 7.99
CA ASP A 32 12.87 9.19 7.42
C ASP A 32 13.77 8.57 8.51
N ILE A 33 13.52 7.29 8.80
CA ILE A 33 14.28 6.49 9.76
C ILE A 33 15.08 5.38 9.07
N THR A 34 15.06 5.30 7.74
CA THR A 34 15.60 4.20 6.93
C THR A 34 17.04 3.87 7.31
N LEU A 35 17.92 4.87 7.36
CA LEU A 35 19.34 4.66 7.69
C LEU A 35 19.55 4.18 9.14
N ALA A 36 18.69 4.59 10.07
CA ALA A 36 18.79 4.21 11.47
C ALA A 36 18.36 2.75 11.70
N ILE A 37 17.35 2.29 10.96
CA ILE A 37 16.79 0.93 11.13
C ILE A 37 17.45 -0.13 10.25
N LYS A 38 18.05 0.26 9.11
CA LYS A 38 18.64 -0.68 8.13
C LYS A 38 19.64 -1.69 8.74
N PRO A 39 20.51 -1.33 9.71
CA PRO A 39 21.42 -2.28 10.35
C PRO A 39 20.73 -3.36 11.20
N TYR A 40 19.51 -3.08 11.67
CA TYR A 40 18.75 -3.93 12.60
C TYR A 40 17.62 -4.68 11.90
N LEU A 41 17.40 -4.43 10.61
CA LEU A 41 16.28 -5.01 9.87
C LEU A 41 16.47 -6.51 9.69
N ILE A 42 15.50 -7.29 10.17
CA ILE A 42 15.44 -8.74 9.97
C ILE A 42 14.57 -9.06 8.75
N SER A 43 13.37 -8.47 8.68
CA SER A 43 12.43 -8.73 7.59
C SER A 43 11.41 -7.61 7.43
N ILE A 44 10.98 -7.41 6.18
CA ILE A 44 9.79 -6.62 5.83
C ILE A 44 8.87 -7.54 5.05
N SER A 45 7.60 -7.56 5.44
CA SER A 45 6.53 -8.25 4.71
C SER A 45 5.43 -7.26 4.41
N TYR A 46 5.04 -7.19 3.15
CA TYR A 46 3.90 -6.40 2.69
C TYR A 46 2.91 -7.34 2.00
N THR A 47 1.65 -7.26 2.41
CA THR A 47 0.56 -8.05 1.84
C THR A 47 -0.50 -7.09 1.31
N ASP A 48 -0.64 -7.05 -0.01
CA ASP A 48 -1.74 -6.37 -0.71
C ASP A 48 -2.95 -7.29 -0.74
N TYR A 49 -4.06 -6.84 -0.15
CA TYR A 49 -5.30 -7.60 -0.12
C TYR A 49 -6.30 -7.07 -1.14
N LEU A 50 -6.82 -7.97 -1.98
CA LEU A 50 -7.93 -7.63 -2.86
C LEU A 50 -9.25 -7.58 -2.08
N GLY A 51 -10.02 -6.51 -2.29
CA GLY A 51 -11.38 -6.37 -1.77
C GLY A 51 -11.47 -5.51 -0.52
N GLU A 52 -12.09 -6.01 0.55
CA GLU A 52 -12.47 -5.22 1.73
C GLU A 52 -11.41 -5.20 2.85
N GLN A 53 -10.39 -6.06 2.75
CA GLN A 53 -9.32 -6.17 3.75
C GLN A 53 -8.30 -5.03 3.58
N SER A 54 -7.74 -4.54 4.70
CA SER A 54 -6.67 -3.54 4.65
C SER A 54 -5.34 -4.22 4.35
N ASP A 55 -4.53 -3.61 3.50
CA ASP A 55 -3.16 -4.03 3.29
C ASP A 55 -2.40 -4.04 4.61
N GLU A 56 -1.51 -5.01 4.74
CA GLU A 56 -0.75 -5.26 5.96
C GLU A 56 0.74 -5.04 5.69
N LEU A 57 1.38 -4.30 6.60
CA LEU A 57 2.81 -4.13 6.66
C LEU A 57 3.33 -4.71 7.99
N SER A 58 4.27 -5.64 7.90
CA SER A 58 4.95 -6.19 9.06
C SER A 58 6.45 -5.98 8.93
N VAL A 59 7.06 -5.36 9.95
CA VAL A 59 8.49 -5.08 9.97
C VAL A 59 9.11 -5.59 11.26
N SER A 60 10.13 -6.43 11.14
CA SER A 60 10.84 -7.01 12.28
C SER A 60 12.26 -6.49 12.36
N PHE A 61 12.66 -6.12 13.57
CA PHE A 61 13.98 -5.60 13.88
C PHE A 61 14.64 -6.38 15.01
N GLU A 62 15.94 -6.56 14.92
CA GLU A 62 16.77 -7.01 16.03
C GLU A 62 16.89 -5.91 17.09
N ASP A 63 16.71 -6.27 18.37
CA ASP A 63 16.84 -5.36 19.50
C ASP A 63 17.85 -5.88 20.53
N THR A 64 19.04 -6.29 20.08
CA THR A 64 20.08 -6.80 20.99
C THR A 64 20.63 -5.74 21.95
N ASP A 65 20.54 -4.46 21.60
CA ASP A 65 20.96 -3.34 22.45
C ASP A 65 19.82 -2.63 23.20
N GLY A 66 18.57 -3.10 23.05
CA GLY A 66 17.41 -2.63 23.83
C GLY A 66 16.96 -1.20 23.50
N ARG A 67 17.25 -0.70 22.30
CA ARG A 67 16.82 0.63 21.84
C ARG A 67 15.31 0.70 21.65
N TRP A 68 14.73 -0.35 21.08
CA TRP A 68 13.31 -0.42 20.76
C TRP A 68 12.46 -0.49 22.02
N LEU A 69 12.96 -1.10 23.10
CA LEU A 69 12.31 -1.08 24.41
C LEU A 69 12.50 0.23 25.20
N ARG A 70 13.26 1.20 24.68
CA ARG A 70 13.62 2.44 25.39
C ARG A 70 13.25 3.67 24.57
N ASN A 71 14.24 4.23 23.87
CA ASN A 71 14.11 5.54 23.23
C ASN A 71 13.42 5.45 21.88
N TRP A 72 13.32 4.25 21.29
CA TRP A 72 12.74 4.01 19.96
C TRP A 72 11.43 3.23 20.04
N TYR A 73 10.81 3.15 21.23
CA TYR A 73 9.53 2.45 21.38
C TYR A 73 8.44 3.20 20.64
N PRO A 74 7.75 2.58 19.65
CA PRO A 74 6.65 3.21 18.94
C PRO A 74 5.34 3.11 19.74
N GLU A 75 4.38 3.96 19.42
CA GLU A 75 3.02 3.91 19.95
C GLU A 75 2.07 3.27 18.93
N GLN A 76 1.05 2.60 19.46
CA GLN A 76 -0.06 2.13 18.64
C GLN A 76 -0.81 3.35 18.09
N GLY A 77 -1.04 3.38 16.78
CA GLY A 77 -1.61 4.52 16.09
C GLY A 77 -0.60 5.39 15.33
N ASP A 78 0.71 5.17 15.53
CA ASP A 78 1.73 5.94 14.81
C ASP A 78 1.74 5.60 13.31
N LEU A 79 2.08 6.60 12.52
CA LEU A 79 2.09 6.53 11.07
C LEU A 79 3.44 6.05 10.53
N LEU A 80 3.39 5.02 9.68
CA LEU A 80 4.49 4.51 8.88
C LEU A 80 4.21 4.77 7.39
N SER A 81 5.16 5.34 6.67
CA SER A 81 5.13 5.40 5.20
C SER A 81 6.16 4.45 4.64
N PHE A 82 5.75 3.56 3.73
CA PHE A 82 6.62 2.51 3.20
C PHE A 82 6.78 2.62 1.69
N SER A 83 8.03 2.54 1.23
CA SER A 83 8.35 2.37 -0.18
C SER A 83 9.34 1.22 -0.36
N LEU A 84 9.18 0.47 -1.43
CA LEU A 84 10.01 -0.68 -1.78
C LEU A 84 10.34 -0.63 -3.27
N GLY A 85 11.51 -1.14 -3.63
CA GLY A 85 11.92 -1.24 -5.02
C GLY A 85 13.27 -1.92 -5.18
N ASP A 86 13.88 -1.68 -6.33
CA ASP A 86 15.23 -2.15 -6.64
C ASP A 86 15.99 -1.13 -7.50
N GLN A 87 17.24 -1.44 -7.83
CA GLN A 87 18.10 -0.57 -8.63
C GLN A 87 17.61 -0.30 -10.07
N PHE A 88 16.62 -1.05 -10.58
CA PHE A 88 16.12 -0.94 -11.94
C PHE A 88 14.76 -0.24 -12.02
N THR A 89 13.87 -0.54 -11.09
CA THR A 89 12.51 -0.02 -11.00
C THR A 89 12.44 1.28 -10.20
N GLY A 90 13.42 1.51 -9.32
CA GLY A 90 13.38 2.59 -8.34
C GLY A 90 12.40 2.28 -7.21
N LEU A 91 12.34 3.17 -6.22
CA LEU A 91 11.43 3.03 -5.08
C LEU A 91 10.00 3.38 -5.51
N VAL A 92 9.08 2.46 -5.22
CA VAL A 92 7.64 2.66 -5.39
C VAL A 92 7.02 2.88 -4.02
N ASN A 93 6.25 3.96 -3.88
CA ASN A 93 5.50 4.25 -2.66
C ASN A 93 4.32 3.27 -2.56
N LEU A 94 4.32 2.47 -1.50
CA LEU A 94 3.29 1.45 -1.22
C LEU A 94 2.20 1.95 -0.27
N GLY A 95 2.31 3.19 0.21
CA GLY A 95 1.28 3.86 1.00
C GLY A 95 1.68 4.16 2.43
N ASN A 96 0.67 4.51 3.22
CA ASN A 96 0.79 4.83 4.63
C ASN A 96 0.05 3.79 5.45
N PHE A 97 0.61 3.43 6.59
CA PHE A 97 0.16 2.37 7.48
C PHE A 97 0.16 2.90 8.92
N GLU A 98 -0.84 2.51 9.71
CA GLU A 98 -0.96 2.84 11.12
C GLU A 98 -0.56 1.62 11.94
N ILE A 99 0.33 1.81 12.93
CA ILE A 99 0.78 0.71 13.80
C ILE A 99 -0.41 0.20 14.60
N ALA A 100 -0.84 -1.03 14.30
CA ALA A 100 -1.96 -1.67 14.94
C ALA A 100 -1.53 -2.54 16.13
N ASP A 101 -0.34 -3.16 16.04
CA ASP A 101 0.15 -4.10 17.06
C ASP A 101 1.69 -4.09 17.13
N ILE A 102 2.23 -4.29 18.33
CA ILE A 102 3.66 -4.24 18.63
C ILE A 102 4.00 -5.50 19.43
N ASP A 103 4.65 -6.45 18.76
CA ASP A 103 5.10 -7.70 19.37
C ASP A 103 6.57 -7.62 19.77
N TYR A 104 6.92 -8.17 20.94
CA TYR A 104 8.30 -8.28 21.38
C TYR A 104 8.63 -9.72 21.82
N ALA A 105 9.67 -10.29 21.21
CA ALA A 105 10.27 -11.56 21.60
C ALA A 105 11.55 -11.32 22.40
N PHE A 106 11.68 -11.96 23.56
CA PHE A 106 12.86 -11.83 24.43
C PHE A 106 14.02 -12.77 24.07
N LYS A 107 13.76 -13.84 23.30
CA LYS A 107 14.78 -14.77 22.80
C LYS A 107 14.31 -15.39 21.47
N PRO A 108 14.88 -15.00 20.32
CA PRO A 108 15.83 -13.90 20.11
C PRO A 108 15.20 -12.53 20.43
N ASN A 109 16.01 -11.52 20.77
CA ASN A 109 15.55 -10.14 21.03
C ASN A 109 15.08 -9.50 19.72
N VAL A 110 13.77 -9.55 19.45
CA VAL A 110 13.17 -9.09 18.21
C VAL A 110 11.89 -8.32 18.52
N ILE A 111 11.78 -7.12 17.96
CA ILE A 111 10.52 -6.37 17.91
C ILE A 111 9.89 -6.54 16.54
N THR A 112 8.57 -6.71 16.49
CA THR A 112 7.80 -6.77 15.25
C THR A 112 6.68 -5.74 15.31
N LEU A 113 6.70 -4.82 14.35
CA LEU A 113 5.67 -3.81 14.18
C LEU A 113 4.70 -4.30 13.11
N LYS A 114 3.42 -4.43 13.47
CA LYS A 114 2.35 -4.74 12.52
C LYS A 114 1.51 -3.50 12.31
N ALA A 115 1.35 -3.12 11.05
CA ALA A 115 0.66 -1.91 10.66
C ALA A 115 -0.36 -2.18 9.54
N LEU A 116 -1.44 -1.42 9.54
CA LEU A 116 -2.55 -1.55 8.59
C LEU A 116 -2.68 -0.29 7.74
N SER A 117 -2.95 -0.43 6.45
CA SER A 117 -3.05 0.71 5.53
C SER A 117 -4.10 1.74 5.96
N THR A 118 -3.71 3.02 6.02
CA THR A 118 -4.55 4.15 6.44
C THR A 118 -5.43 4.71 5.31
N GLY A 119 -5.33 4.15 4.10
CA GLY A 119 -6.05 4.60 2.91
C GLY A 119 -7.45 4.03 2.74
N ILE A 120 -7.77 2.92 3.42
CA ILE A 120 -9.13 2.35 3.44
C ILE A 120 -9.81 2.85 4.71
N THR A 121 -10.35 4.07 4.64
CA THR A 121 -11.12 4.65 5.74
C THR A 121 -12.36 3.79 6.02
N SER A 122 -12.83 3.76 7.26
CA SER A 122 -14.15 3.19 7.61
C SER A 122 -15.27 3.79 6.74
N ALA A 123 -15.14 5.05 6.33
CA ALA A 123 -16.02 5.70 5.36
C ALA A 123 -16.07 4.97 3.99
N SER A 124 -14.94 4.46 3.52
CA SER A 124 -14.84 3.60 2.32
C SER A 124 -15.54 2.25 2.47
N ARG A 125 -15.76 1.78 3.70
CA ARG A 125 -16.41 0.49 4.02
C ARG A 125 -17.87 0.64 4.47
N THR A 126 -18.32 1.87 4.69
CA THR A 126 -19.66 2.11 5.24
C THR A 126 -20.69 2.03 4.11
N LEU A 127 -21.66 1.13 4.26
CA LEU A 127 -22.83 1.10 3.38
C LEU A 127 -23.61 2.41 3.53
N GLN A 128 -23.77 3.14 2.44
CA GLN A 128 -24.44 4.44 2.43
C GLN A 128 -25.58 4.42 1.41
N PRO A 129 -26.77 3.93 1.80
CA PRO A 129 -27.93 3.92 0.91
C PRO A 129 -28.32 5.34 0.54
N LYS A 130 -28.24 5.70 -0.74
CA LYS A 130 -28.56 7.06 -1.20
C LYS A 130 -29.11 7.06 -2.61
N ALA A 131 -30.22 7.77 -2.81
CA ALA A 131 -30.76 8.04 -4.14
C ALA A 131 -30.26 9.39 -4.66
N TYR A 132 -29.89 9.42 -5.93
CA TYR A 132 -29.50 10.61 -6.67
C TYR A 132 -30.50 10.79 -7.82
N GLU A 133 -31.15 11.95 -7.88
CA GLU A 133 -32.15 12.27 -8.90
C GLU A 133 -31.82 13.61 -9.54
N LYS A 134 -32.12 13.74 -10.85
CA LYS A 134 -31.97 14.98 -11.62
C LYS A 134 -30.62 15.67 -11.38
N THR A 135 -29.54 14.89 -11.45
CA THR A 135 -28.18 15.37 -11.18
C THR A 135 -27.23 14.87 -12.28
N THR A 136 -26.02 15.43 -12.33
CA THR A 136 -25.00 14.97 -13.28
C THR A 136 -24.09 13.90 -12.68
N LEU A 137 -23.53 13.05 -13.54
CA LEU A 137 -22.52 12.05 -13.15
C LEU A 137 -21.33 12.71 -12.43
N GLU A 138 -20.82 13.82 -12.98
CA GLU A 138 -19.76 14.62 -12.37
C GLU A 138 -20.09 15.01 -10.93
N LYS A 139 -21.30 15.51 -10.67
CA LYS A 139 -21.71 15.96 -9.34
C LYS A 139 -21.87 14.80 -8.36
N ILE A 140 -22.35 13.65 -8.83
CA ILE A 140 -22.43 12.43 -8.02
C ILE A 140 -21.02 11.99 -7.61
N VAL A 141 -20.11 11.86 -8.59
CA VAL A 141 -18.74 11.40 -8.35
C VAL A 141 -18.00 12.37 -7.43
N GLN A 142 -18.12 13.69 -7.64
CA GLN A 142 -17.52 14.69 -6.74
C GLN A 142 -18.07 14.59 -5.31
N THR A 143 -19.38 14.38 -5.15
CA THR A 143 -20.02 14.24 -3.83
C THR A 143 -19.51 12.98 -3.11
N VAL A 144 -19.34 11.87 -3.83
CA VAL A 144 -18.84 10.61 -3.26
C VAL A 144 -17.34 10.71 -2.97
N ALA A 145 -16.55 11.24 -3.90
CA ALA A 145 -15.12 11.45 -3.73
C ALA A 145 -14.80 12.39 -2.54
N ALA A 146 -15.56 13.48 -2.37
CA ALA A 146 -15.40 14.38 -1.23
C ALA A 146 -15.65 13.68 0.12
N ARG A 147 -16.62 12.75 0.19
CA ARG A 147 -16.87 11.94 1.40
C ARG A 147 -15.70 11.00 1.72
N LEU A 148 -15.07 10.47 0.68
CA LEU A 148 -13.88 9.62 0.79
C LEU A 148 -12.56 10.41 0.89
N GLN A 149 -12.62 11.74 0.90
CA GLN A 149 -11.44 12.63 0.82
C GLN A 149 -10.53 12.33 -0.39
N LEU A 150 -11.11 11.87 -1.50
CA LEU A 150 -10.41 11.56 -2.74
C LEU A 150 -10.43 12.73 -3.71
N VAL A 151 -9.38 12.84 -4.52
CA VAL A 151 -9.27 13.83 -5.60
C VAL A 151 -9.52 13.16 -6.95
N VAL A 152 -10.51 13.67 -7.68
CA VAL A 152 -10.81 13.23 -9.05
C VAL A 152 -9.78 13.84 -10.00
N LYS A 153 -8.97 12.99 -10.66
CA LYS A 153 -7.91 13.45 -11.58
C LYS A 153 -8.37 13.64 -13.03
N ASN A 154 -9.35 12.87 -13.47
CA ASN A 154 -9.79 12.84 -14.87
C ASN A 154 -11.10 13.63 -15.05
N PRO A 155 -11.25 14.38 -16.17
CA PRO A 155 -12.50 15.06 -16.48
C PRO A 155 -13.61 14.03 -16.71
N ILE A 156 -14.75 14.26 -16.06
CA ILE A 156 -15.95 13.41 -16.17
C ILE A 156 -16.91 14.09 -17.15
N ALA A 157 -17.47 13.32 -18.10
CA ALA A 157 -18.49 13.84 -19.00
C ALA A 157 -19.70 14.35 -18.21
N LYS A 158 -20.21 15.53 -18.60
CA LYS A 158 -21.46 16.09 -18.08
C LYS A 158 -22.65 15.31 -18.64
N LEU A 159 -22.89 14.14 -18.07
CA LEU A 159 -24.05 13.31 -18.36
C LEU A 159 -25.13 13.54 -17.32
N GLU A 160 -26.33 13.90 -17.77
CA GLU A 160 -27.50 13.99 -16.91
C GLU A 160 -28.01 12.61 -16.55
N ILE A 161 -28.23 12.38 -15.25
CA ILE A 161 -28.78 11.14 -14.71
C ILE A 161 -30.15 11.46 -14.14
N GLU A 162 -31.18 10.84 -14.73
CA GLU A 162 -32.56 10.96 -14.26
C GLU A 162 -32.70 10.42 -12.83
N ARG A 163 -32.24 9.18 -12.62
CA ARG A 163 -32.18 8.54 -11.31
C ARG A 163 -31.10 7.47 -11.26
N ILE A 164 -30.30 7.46 -10.19
CA ILE A 164 -29.43 6.36 -9.82
C ILE A 164 -29.44 6.19 -8.31
N THR A 165 -29.39 4.94 -7.84
CA THR A 165 -29.41 4.65 -6.40
C THR A 165 -28.15 3.88 -6.04
N GLN A 166 -27.51 4.31 -4.97
CA GLN A 166 -26.52 3.57 -4.22
C GLN A 166 -27.29 2.69 -3.23
N TYR A 167 -27.28 1.37 -3.41
CA TYR A 167 -28.07 0.44 -2.60
C TYR A 167 -27.23 -0.75 -2.14
N GLN A 168 -27.13 -0.92 -0.83
CA GLN A 168 -26.32 -1.99 -0.20
C GLN A 168 -24.89 -2.09 -0.75
N GLU A 169 -24.30 -0.96 -1.12
CA GLU A 169 -22.93 -0.86 -1.62
C GLU A 169 -22.23 0.32 -0.93
N SER A 170 -20.92 0.19 -0.74
CA SER A 170 -20.04 1.24 -0.23
C SER A 170 -19.84 2.36 -1.25
N ASP A 171 -19.32 3.50 -0.79
CA ASP A 171 -19.00 4.64 -1.68
C ASP A 171 -17.94 4.26 -2.74
N VAL A 172 -16.99 3.36 -2.43
CA VAL A 172 -15.98 2.89 -3.38
C VAL A 172 -16.58 1.94 -4.41
N GLU A 173 -17.39 0.97 -3.98
CA GLU A 173 -18.09 0.06 -4.90
C GLU A 173 -19.02 0.83 -5.84
N PHE A 174 -19.72 1.84 -5.31
CA PHE A 174 -20.57 2.71 -6.10
C PHE A 174 -19.79 3.45 -7.18
N LEU A 175 -18.63 4.05 -6.83
CA LEU A 175 -17.76 4.70 -7.80
C LEU A 175 -17.23 3.72 -8.86
N ALA A 176 -16.80 2.52 -8.46
CA ALA A 176 -16.33 1.48 -9.38
C ALA A 176 -17.43 1.02 -10.34
N ARG A 177 -18.67 0.86 -9.85
CA ARG A 177 -19.84 0.51 -10.66
C ARG A 177 -20.17 1.63 -11.65
N LEU A 178 -20.14 2.89 -11.23
CA LEU A 178 -20.34 4.04 -12.11
C LEU A 178 -19.27 4.09 -13.21
N ALA A 179 -18.00 3.92 -12.84
CA ALA A 179 -16.89 3.93 -13.78
C ALA A 179 -17.10 2.86 -14.88
N LYS A 180 -17.41 1.63 -14.48
CA LYS A 180 -17.71 0.52 -15.40
C LYS A 180 -18.95 0.78 -16.27
N GLN A 181 -20.02 1.33 -15.69
CA GLN A 181 -21.28 1.59 -16.41
C GLN A 181 -21.13 2.67 -17.49
N PHE A 182 -20.26 3.65 -17.26
CA PHE A 182 -20.04 4.78 -18.18
C PHE A 182 -18.73 4.71 -18.97
N GLY A 183 -18.00 3.58 -18.87
CA GLY A 183 -16.81 3.32 -19.69
C GLY A 183 -15.53 4.03 -19.22
N TYR A 184 -15.48 4.48 -17.98
CA TYR A 184 -14.24 4.95 -17.34
C TYR A 184 -13.55 3.74 -16.72
N THR A 185 -12.39 3.34 -17.26
CA THR A 185 -11.56 2.24 -16.72
C THR A 185 -10.24 2.80 -16.22
#